data_AF-A0A7S9KR78-F1
#
_entry.id   AF-A0A7S9KR78-F1
#
_cell.length_a   1.000
_cell.length_b   1.000
_cell.length_c   1.000
_cell.angle_alpha   90.00
_cell.angle_beta   90.00
_cell.angle_gamma   90.00
#
_symmetry.space_group_name_H-M   'P 1'
#
loop_
_entity.id
_entity.type
_entity.pdbx_description
1 polymer ?
#
loop_
_entity_poly.entity_id
_entity_poly.type
_entity_poly.pdbx_seq_one_letter_code
_entity_poly.pdbx_strand_id
1 'polypeptide(L)'
;MKSAFVTVLVSLFAGASLAAPTNMTTMSTMDSTQMKAMHILYANKETLGLSADQMQKFNKFMESMHKRGFTEGQAFNITNRKRDETEATKGMNSTLSQRGEIKTAKGMNSTLSQRGEMKATKGMNSTLSQRDETEATKGMNSTLSQRGEIKAAKGMNSTLSQRGEMKTAKGMNSTLSQRGEMKTAKGMNSTLSQRDETEATKGMNSTLSQRGEMKATKGMNSTLSQRDEMKTARGMNSTLTQRDEDEMKATKGMNSTLSQRGEMKASKGMNSTLSQRGEMKAAKGMNSTLSQRDEDETEATKGMNSTLSQRNEIKATKGMNSTLSQRGEMKATKGMNSTLSQRDEMQPSKEDEEKATQALEDSAKLVPSKR
;
A
#
# COMPACT_ATOMS: atom_id res chain seq x y z
N MET A 1 47.62 5.86 -41.06
CA MET A 1 46.30 5.39 -40.55
C MET A 1 45.20 6.47 -40.57
N LYS A 2 45.48 7.76 -40.35
CA LYS A 2 44.47 8.85 -40.42
C LYS A 2 43.83 9.05 -41.81
N SER A 3 44.60 8.82 -42.89
CA SER A 3 44.15 9.04 -44.27
C SER A 3 43.07 8.04 -44.71
N ALA A 4 43.25 6.72 -44.50
CA ALA A 4 42.29 5.72 -44.95
C ALA A 4 40.90 5.83 -44.28
N PHE A 5 40.84 6.20 -43.00
CA PHE A 5 39.58 6.34 -42.26
C PHE A 5 38.80 7.60 -42.70
N VAL A 6 39.49 8.70 -42.96
CA VAL A 6 38.89 9.92 -43.53
C VAL A 6 38.44 9.67 -44.97
N THR A 7 39.18 8.88 -45.76
CA THR A 7 38.78 8.52 -47.13
C THR A 7 37.51 7.64 -47.16
N VAL A 8 37.34 6.72 -46.21
CA VAL A 8 36.09 5.93 -46.08
C VAL A 8 34.92 6.84 -45.68
N LEU A 9 35.13 7.76 -44.73
CA LEU A 9 34.14 8.78 -44.32
C LEU A 9 33.75 9.70 -45.48
N VAL A 10 34.73 10.21 -46.23
CA VAL A 10 34.52 11.04 -47.42
C VAL A 10 33.87 10.21 -48.53
N SER A 11 34.14 8.92 -48.68
CA SER A 11 33.49 8.06 -49.69
C SER A 11 32.00 7.80 -49.39
N LEU A 12 31.62 7.71 -48.10
CA LEU A 12 30.21 7.65 -47.69
C LEU A 12 29.44 8.96 -48.00
N PHE A 13 30.14 10.10 -48.06
CA PHE A 13 29.56 11.41 -48.38
C PHE A 13 29.76 11.85 -49.84
N ALA A 14 30.78 11.34 -50.54
CA ALA A 14 31.10 11.65 -51.94
C ALA A 14 30.41 10.70 -52.93
N GLY A 15 29.98 9.52 -52.48
CA GLY A 15 29.12 8.61 -53.25
C GLY A 15 27.65 9.04 -53.29
N ALA A 16 27.23 9.97 -52.43
CA ALA A 16 25.96 10.66 -52.56
C ALA A 16 26.19 11.94 -53.36
N SER A 17 26.10 11.81 -54.69
CA SER A 17 26.02 12.95 -55.58
C SER A 17 25.09 14.01 -55.01
N LEU A 18 25.63 15.19 -54.82
CA LEU A 18 24.91 16.44 -54.60
C LEU A 18 24.14 16.77 -55.89
N ALA A 19 23.09 16.02 -56.18
CA ALA A 19 22.05 16.37 -57.13
C ALA A 19 20.76 16.01 -56.42
N ALA A 20 19.92 16.99 -56.11
CA ALA A 20 18.60 16.74 -55.57
C ALA A 20 17.83 15.86 -56.56
N PRO A 21 17.48 14.59 -56.24
CA PRO A 21 16.55 13.83 -57.03
C PRO A 21 15.19 13.96 -56.34
N THR A 22 14.24 14.61 -57.01
CA THR A 22 12.86 14.79 -56.54
C THR A 22 12.07 13.49 -56.40
N ASN A 23 12.67 12.32 -56.59
CA ASN A 23 12.05 11.02 -56.34
C ASN A 23 13.12 9.97 -56.01
N MET A 24 13.30 9.65 -54.73
CA MET A 24 13.94 8.40 -54.32
C MET A 24 13.44 7.98 -52.95
N THR A 25 12.33 7.24 -52.97
CA THR A 25 11.86 6.40 -51.88
C THR A 25 12.95 5.35 -51.60
N THR A 26 13.30 5.12 -50.33
CA THR A 26 14.28 4.14 -49.83
C THR A 26 15.78 4.53 -49.85
N MET A 27 16.21 5.38 -48.91
CA MET A 27 17.48 5.10 -48.24
C MET A 27 17.22 3.98 -47.22
N SER A 28 17.78 2.81 -47.50
CA SER A 28 17.86 1.66 -46.59
C SER A 28 18.27 2.11 -45.18
N THR A 29 17.57 1.59 -44.18
CA THR A 29 17.79 1.79 -42.75
C THR A 29 19.26 1.56 -42.38
N MET A 30 19.91 2.54 -41.74
CA MET A 30 21.21 2.33 -41.09
C MET A 30 21.02 1.40 -39.91
N ASP A 31 21.87 0.38 -39.77
CA ASP A 31 21.80 -0.53 -38.63
C ASP A 31 22.30 0.13 -37.32
N SER A 32 22.05 -0.53 -36.19
CA SER A 32 22.42 -0.02 -34.86
C SER A 32 23.93 0.26 -34.66
N THR A 33 24.80 -0.41 -35.41
CA THR A 33 26.26 -0.21 -35.37
C THR A 33 26.64 1.04 -36.15
N GLN A 34 26.02 1.24 -37.32
CA GLN A 34 26.18 2.43 -38.14
C GLN A 34 25.63 3.68 -37.43
N MET A 35 24.49 3.59 -36.75
CA MET A 35 23.93 4.66 -35.92
C MET A 35 24.86 5.02 -34.74
N LYS A 36 25.40 4.02 -34.03
CA LYS A 36 26.38 4.26 -32.95
C LYS A 36 27.64 4.93 -33.48
N ALA A 37 28.16 4.49 -34.62
CA ALA A 37 29.32 5.10 -35.26
C ALA A 37 29.04 6.57 -35.61
N MET A 38 27.86 6.88 -36.18
CA MET A 38 27.46 8.24 -36.50
C MET A 38 27.32 9.14 -35.26
N HIS A 39 26.77 8.63 -34.16
CA HIS A 39 26.71 9.38 -32.90
C HIS A 39 28.08 9.65 -32.29
N ILE A 40 29.00 8.67 -32.34
CA ILE A 40 30.39 8.85 -31.87
C ILE A 40 31.12 9.88 -32.73
N LEU A 41 30.94 9.84 -34.05
CA LEU A 41 31.51 10.82 -34.97
C LEU A 41 30.97 12.23 -34.72
N TYR A 42 29.67 12.36 -34.44
CA TYR A 42 29.06 13.65 -34.13
C TYR A 42 29.56 14.24 -32.80
N ALA A 43 29.73 13.41 -31.77
CA ALA A 43 30.28 13.84 -30.49
C ALA A 43 31.74 14.33 -30.60
N ASN A 44 32.48 13.86 -31.61
CA ASN A 44 33.88 14.21 -31.84
C ASN A 44 34.07 15.11 -33.07
N LYS A 45 33.02 15.78 -33.57
CA LYS A 45 33.05 16.48 -34.87
C LYS A 45 34.15 17.54 -35.01
N GLU A 46 34.58 18.15 -33.92
CA GLU A 46 35.65 19.16 -33.90
C GLU A 46 37.06 18.57 -34.08
N THR A 47 37.23 17.26 -33.86
CA THR A 47 38.52 16.56 -34.02
C THR A 47 38.66 15.87 -35.37
N LEU A 48 37.61 15.91 -36.22
CA LEU A 48 37.57 15.25 -37.53
C LEU A 48 38.31 16.01 -38.64
N GLY A 49 38.80 17.23 -38.37
CA GLY A 49 39.51 18.04 -39.36
C GLY A 49 38.66 18.44 -40.58
N LEU A 50 37.33 18.50 -40.42
CA LEU A 50 36.40 18.90 -41.47
C LEU A 50 36.52 20.40 -41.77
N SER A 51 36.40 20.79 -43.04
CA SER A 51 36.27 22.20 -43.40
C SER A 51 34.91 22.76 -42.93
N ALA A 52 34.79 24.09 -42.85
CA ALA A 52 33.56 24.75 -42.40
C ALA A 52 32.31 24.32 -43.19
N ASP A 53 32.43 24.21 -44.52
CA ASP A 53 31.35 23.76 -45.41
C ASP A 53 30.97 22.29 -45.17
N GLN A 54 31.96 21.41 -44.97
CA GLN A 54 31.72 20.00 -44.64
C GLN A 54 31.06 19.84 -43.28
N MET A 55 31.48 20.64 -42.29
CA MET A 55 30.89 20.65 -40.96
C MET A 55 29.44 21.16 -40.99
N GLN A 56 29.13 22.16 -41.81
CA GLN A 56 27.78 22.66 -42.00
C GLN A 56 26.86 21.60 -42.65
N LYS A 57 27.35 20.91 -43.68
CA LYS A 57 26.62 19.80 -44.33
C LYS A 57 26.38 18.64 -43.38
N PHE A 58 27.39 18.27 -42.58
CA PHE A 58 27.28 17.22 -41.57
C PHE A 58 26.29 17.57 -40.45
N ASN A 59 26.31 18.81 -39.95
CA ASN A 59 25.34 19.29 -38.97
C ASN A 59 23.91 19.28 -39.53
N LYS A 60 23.72 19.73 -40.78
CA LYS A 60 22.41 19.75 -41.46
C LYS A 60 21.88 18.33 -41.71
N PHE A 61 22.77 17.37 -42.01
CA PHE A 61 22.44 15.95 -42.12
C PHE A 61 21.96 15.37 -40.79
N MET A 62 22.66 15.64 -39.68
CA MET A 62 22.28 15.17 -38.35
C MET A 62 20.97 15.81 -37.85
N GLU A 63 20.75 17.10 -38.10
CA GLU A 63 19.46 17.74 -37.85
C GLU A 63 18.32 17.10 -38.66
N SER A 64 18.59 16.78 -39.93
CA SER A 64 17.63 16.13 -40.81
C SER A 64 17.30 14.70 -40.37
N MET A 65 18.25 13.98 -39.76
CA MET A 65 18.01 12.67 -39.13
C MET A 65 17.14 12.79 -37.86
N HIS A 66 17.44 13.75 -36.98
CA HIS A 66 16.63 13.98 -35.78
C HIS A 66 15.20 14.46 -36.09
N LYS A 67 15.04 15.37 -37.07
CA LYS A 67 13.72 15.89 -37.50
C LYS A 67 12.86 14.85 -38.21
N ARG A 68 13.47 13.91 -38.94
CA ARG A 68 12.74 12.85 -39.67
C ARG A 68 12.28 11.70 -38.78
N GLY A 69 12.58 11.71 -37.48
CA GLY A 69 12.19 10.64 -36.59
C GLY A 69 12.64 9.30 -37.14
N PHE A 70 13.96 9.12 -37.34
CA PHE A 70 14.54 7.77 -37.46
C PHE A 70 14.35 7.07 -36.10
N THR A 71 13.10 6.70 -35.85
CA THR A 71 12.62 5.88 -34.76
C THR A 71 12.87 4.45 -35.18
N GLU A 72 14.11 4.00 -35.06
CA GLU A 72 14.36 2.57 -35.05
C GLU A 72 13.84 2.02 -33.72
N GLY A 73 12.93 1.05 -33.78
CA GLY A 73 12.27 0.44 -32.63
C GLY A 73 13.19 -0.48 -31.81
N GLN A 74 14.33 0.02 -31.34
CA GLN A 74 15.30 -0.74 -30.56
C GLN A 74 15.73 -0.03 -29.27
N ALA A 75 16.18 -0.86 -28.33
CA ALA A 75 16.50 -0.46 -26.97
C ALA A 75 17.58 0.64 -26.92
N PHE A 76 17.26 1.76 -26.29
CA PHE A 76 18.18 2.90 -26.18
C PHE A 76 18.95 2.82 -24.84
N ASN A 77 20.28 3.06 -24.89
CA ASN A 77 21.16 3.05 -23.71
C ASN A 77 21.72 4.47 -23.50
N ILE A 78 21.40 5.11 -22.38
CA ILE A 78 21.92 6.45 -22.00
C ILE A 78 22.74 6.35 -20.72
N THR A 79 23.90 7.00 -20.68
CA THR A 79 24.71 7.12 -19.47
C THR A 79 25.22 8.55 -19.30
N ASN A 80 25.09 9.12 -18.08
CA ASN A 80 25.78 10.33 -17.61
C ASN A 80 25.47 11.66 -18.36
N ARG A 81 24.20 11.94 -18.65
CA ARG A 81 23.77 13.27 -19.13
C ARG A 81 23.28 14.16 -17.99
N LYS A 82 23.60 15.47 -18.03
CA LYS A 82 23.29 16.45 -16.98
C LYS A 82 21.82 16.91 -16.99
N ARG A 83 21.18 16.99 -18.15
CA ARG A 83 19.76 17.31 -18.34
C ARG A 83 19.31 16.73 -19.67
N ASP A 84 18.26 15.91 -19.69
CA ASP A 84 17.66 15.40 -20.91
C ASP A 84 16.18 15.12 -20.74
N GLU A 85 15.41 15.34 -21.81
CA GLU A 85 14.13 14.69 -22.06
C GLU A 85 14.38 13.58 -23.07
N THR A 86 13.98 12.35 -22.74
CA THR A 86 14.22 11.19 -23.58
C THR A 86 12.93 10.41 -23.76
N GLU A 87 12.61 10.12 -25.01
CA GLU A 87 11.40 9.38 -25.38
C GLU A 87 11.78 8.19 -26.25
N ALA A 88 11.26 7.02 -25.89
CA ALA A 88 11.46 5.78 -26.63
C ALA A 88 10.14 5.00 -26.78
N THR A 89 9.95 4.34 -27.92
CA THR A 89 8.73 3.53 -28.13
C THR A 89 8.88 2.12 -27.54
N LYS A 90 10.09 1.55 -27.53
CA LYS A 90 10.39 0.22 -26.96
C LYS A 90 11.81 0.17 -26.41
N GLY A 91 11.96 -0.36 -25.20
CA GLY A 91 13.26 -0.66 -24.59
C GLY A 91 14.04 0.60 -24.26
N MET A 92 14.20 0.89 -22.97
CA MET A 92 15.03 2.00 -22.52
C MET A 92 15.86 1.54 -21.33
N ASN A 93 17.19 1.56 -21.45
CA ASN A 93 18.08 1.52 -20.30
C ASN A 93 18.72 2.90 -20.14
N SER A 94 18.64 3.49 -18.95
CA SER A 94 19.17 4.84 -18.77
C SER A 94 19.72 5.06 -17.37
N THR A 95 20.85 5.75 -17.28
CA THR A 95 21.43 6.22 -16.03
C THR A 95 21.68 7.73 -16.15
N LEU A 96 20.89 8.52 -15.41
CA LEU A 96 21.01 9.97 -15.38
C LEU A 96 21.47 10.41 -13.98
N SER A 97 22.52 11.23 -13.95
CA SER A 97 23.18 11.64 -12.70
C SER A 97 22.61 12.91 -12.07
N GLN A 98 21.79 13.67 -12.81
CA GLN A 98 21.23 14.94 -12.34
C GLN A 98 19.71 15.02 -12.58
N ARG A 99 19.26 15.69 -13.66
CA ARG A 99 17.85 15.83 -13.98
C ARG A 99 17.49 15.15 -15.28
N GLY A 100 16.28 14.61 -15.36
CA GLY A 100 15.72 14.24 -16.65
C GLY A 100 14.30 13.75 -16.61
N GLU A 101 13.70 13.71 -17.78
CA GLU A 101 12.42 13.07 -18.01
C GLU A 101 12.63 11.90 -18.97
N ILE A 102 12.08 10.74 -18.59
CA ILE A 102 12.17 9.53 -19.41
C ILE A 102 10.76 9.04 -19.67
N LYS A 103 10.36 9.01 -20.94
CA LYS A 103 9.07 8.43 -21.35
C LYS A 103 9.33 7.20 -22.21
N THR A 104 8.64 6.10 -21.91
CA THR A 104 8.75 4.90 -22.73
C THR A 104 7.44 4.16 -22.84
N ALA A 105 7.00 3.82 -24.07
CA ALA A 105 5.74 3.09 -24.22
C ALA A 105 5.86 1.63 -23.69
N LYS A 106 6.99 0.96 -23.92
CA LYS A 106 7.19 -0.43 -23.46
C LYS A 106 8.62 -0.71 -22.99
N GLY A 107 8.75 -1.15 -21.75
CA GLY A 107 10.01 -1.68 -21.21
C GLY A 107 11.02 -0.57 -20.91
N MET A 108 11.04 -0.12 -19.66
CA MET A 108 12.00 0.84 -19.14
C MET A 108 12.76 0.24 -17.96
N ASN A 109 14.06 0.45 -17.93
CA ASN A 109 14.95 0.16 -16.82
C ASN A 109 15.83 1.39 -16.61
N SER A 110 15.67 2.14 -15.52
CA SER A 110 16.50 3.35 -15.36
C SER A 110 16.86 3.67 -13.94
N THR A 111 17.99 4.37 -13.82
CA THR A 111 18.50 4.89 -12.56
C THR A 111 18.59 6.40 -12.66
N LEU A 112 18.03 7.10 -11.68
CA LEU A 112 18.07 8.55 -11.57
C LEU A 112 18.60 8.96 -10.19
N SER A 113 19.69 9.73 -10.20
CA SER A 113 20.42 10.04 -8.95
C SER A 113 19.97 11.32 -8.25
N GLN A 114 19.23 12.24 -8.89
CA GLN A 114 18.72 13.43 -8.21
C GLN A 114 17.23 13.70 -8.43
N ARG A 115 16.81 14.18 -9.60
CA ARG A 115 15.42 14.61 -9.78
C ARG A 115 14.89 14.33 -11.17
N GLY A 116 13.70 13.77 -11.27
CA GLY A 116 13.00 13.74 -12.53
C GLY A 116 11.72 12.92 -12.54
N GLU A 117 11.21 12.79 -13.75
CA GLU A 117 9.95 12.10 -14.01
C GLU A 117 10.20 10.90 -14.92
N MET A 118 9.61 9.77 -14.56
CA MET A 118 9.67 8.59 -15.42
C MET A 118 8.26 8.08 -15.68
N LYS A 119 7.89 8.00 -16.95
CA LYS A 119 6.56 7.59 -17.41
C LYS A 119 6.67 6.39 -18.32
N ALA A 120 5.94 5.31 -18.01
CA ALA A 120 5.86 4.17 -18.92
C ALA A 120 4.48 3.55 -19.04
N THR A 121 4.07 3.19 -20.27
CA THR A 121 2.78 2.50 -20.44
C THR A 121 2.85 1.05 -19.97
N LYS A 122 3.94 0.33 -20.25
CA LYS A 122 4.06 -1.09 -19.89
C LYS A 122 5.48 -1.48 -19.48
N GLY A 123 5.63 -1.94 -18.24
CA GLY A 123 6.86 -2.51 -17.73
C GLY A 123 7.89 -1.43 -17.42
N MET A 124 8.06 -1.14 -16.13
CA MET A 124 9.02 -0.18 -15.61
C MET A 124 9.80 -0.80 -14.46
N ASN A 125 11.12 -0.69 -14.52
CA ASN A 125 12.03 -0.94 -13.42
C ASN A 125 12.84 0.33 -13.15
N SER A 126 12.86 0.82 -11.92
CA SER A 126 13.48 2.12 -11.64
C SER A 126 14.14 2.19 -10.28
N THR A 127 15.32 2.81 -10.24
CA THR A 127 16.02 3.17 -9.00
C THR A 127 16.18 4.68 -8.94
N LEU A 128 15.67 5.28 -7.87
CA LEU A 128 15.50 6.72 -7.74
C LEU A 128 16.08 7.16 -6.40
N SER A 129 16.88 8.22 -6.40
CA SER A 129 17.66 8.57 -5.22
C SER A 129 17.13 9.75 -4.42
N GLN A 130 16.57 10.81 -5.05
CA GLN A 130 16.18 12.01 -4.28
C GLN A 130 14.74 12.49 -4.44
N ARG A 131 14.36 13.10 -5.57
CA ARG A 131 13.05 13.74 -5.74
C ARG A 131 12.45 13.35 -7.07
N ASP A 132 11.71 12.26 -7.08
CA ASP A 132 11.32 11.64 -8.32
C ASP A 132 9.82 11.33 -8.36
N GLU A 133 9.22 11.47 -9.54
CA GLU A 133 7.86 11.07 -9.80
C GLU A 133 7.85 9.97 -10.83
N THR A 134 7.08 8.92 -10.56
CA THR A 134 7.04 7.76 -11.44
C THR A 134 5.63 7.30 -11.69
N GLU A 135 5.33 7.07 -12.95
CA GLU A 135 4.01 6.68 -13.39
C GLU A 135 4.08 5.51 -14.37
N ALA A 136 3.32 4.46 -14.08
CA ALA A 136 3.20 3.31 -14.96
C ALA A 136 1.75 2.85 -15.18
N THR A 137 1.32 2.62 -16.42
CA THR A 137 -0.02 2.05 -16.64
C THR A 137 -0.07 0.56 -16.24
N LYS A 138 0.97 -0.22 -16.54
CA LYS A 138 1.00 -1.66 -16.22
C LYS A 138 2.38 -2.16 -15.86
N GLY A 139 2.51 -2.71 -14.66
CA GLY A 139 3.70 -3.41 -14.18
C GLY A 139 4.84 -2.45 -13.87
N MET A 140 5.08 -2.26 -12.58
CA MET A 140 6.09 -1.34 -12.07
C MET A 140 6.85 -1.97 -10.92
N ASN A 141 8.17 -1.92 -10.99
CA ASN A 141 9.10 -2.21 -9.91
C ASN A 141 9.91 -0.93 -9.65
N SER A 142 9.90 -0.41 -8.43
CA SER A 142 10.60 0.85 -8.15
C SER A 142 11.18 0.91 -6.74
N THR A 143 12.39 1.44 -6.64
CA THR A 143 13.05 1.74 -5.38
C THR A 143 13.31 3.24 -5.32
N LEU A 144 12.84 3.89 -4.26
CA LEU A 144 13.00 5.32 -4.05
C LEU A 144 13.59 5.62 -2.67
N SER A 145 14.75 6.27 -2.65
CA SER A 145 15.54 6.42 -1.41
C SER A 145 15.14 7.61 -0.54
N GLN A 146 14.67 8.73 -1.11
CA GLN A 146 14.27 9.90 -0.32
C GLN A 146 12.80 10.27 -0.51
N ARG A 147 12.47 11.11 -1.50
CA ARG A 147 11.15 11.69 -1.67
C ARG A 147 10.54 11.42 -3.03
N GLY A 148 9.26 11.10 -3.06
CA GLY A 148 8.54 11.16 -4.33
C GLY A 148 7.18 10.48 -4.35
N GLU A 149 6.65 10.37 -5.56
CA GLU A 149 5.35 9.81 -5.84
C GLU A 149 5.48 8.64 -6.83
N ILE A 150 4.80 7.54 -6.51
CA ILE A 150 4.77 6.33 -7.33
C ILE A 150 3.31 6.02 -7.65
N LYS A 151 2.96 6.10 -8.93
CA LYS A 151 1.60 5.89 -9.42
C LYS A 151 1.58 4.73 -10.40
N ALA A 152 0.69 3.77 -10.17
CA ALA A 152 0.46 2.70 -11.14
C ALA A 152 -1.02 2.38 -11.34
N ALA A 153 -1.47 2.14 -12.58
CA ALA A 153 -2.84 1.67 -12.77
C ALA A 153 -2.97 0.17 -12.39
N LYS A 154 -1.98 -0.67 -12.74
CA LYS A 154 -2.02 -2.11 -12.44
C LYS A 154 -0.64 -2.69 -12.14
N GLY A 155 -0.52 -3.30 -10.96
CA GLY A 155 0.66 -4.05 -10.54
C GLY A 155 1.83 -3.15 -10.21
N MET A 156 2.03 -2.92 -8.91
CA MET A 156 3.14 -2.14 -8.37
C MET A 156 3.87 -2.96 -7.31
N ASN A 157 5.19 -3.03 -7.43
CA ASN A 157 6.10 -3.50 -6.40
C ASN A 157 7.07 -2.36 -6.07
N SER A 158 7.04 -1.84 -4.85
CA SER A 158 7.82 -0.63 -4.55
C SER A 158 8.37 -0.56 -3.15
N THR A 159 9.58 -0.02 -3.03
CA THR A 159 10.23 0.27 -1.75
C THR A 159 10.52 1.76 -1.67
N LEU A 160 10.07 2.39 -0.58
CA LEU A 160 10.26 3.80 -0.32
C LEU A 160 10.87 4.02 1.08
N SER A 161 12.07 4.59 1.12
CA SER A 161 12.87 4.62 2.35
C SER A 161 12.63 5.83 3.26
N GLN A 162 12.21 6.99 2.74
CA GLN A 162 11.93 8.17 3.58
C GLN A 162 10.50 8.67 3.47
N ARG A 163 10.17 9.43 2.42
CA ARG A 163 8.89 10.12 2.31
C ARG A 163 8.22 9.94 0.97
N GLY A 164 6.93 9.69 0.93
CA GLY A 164 6.23 9.73 -0.34
C GLY A 164 4.83 9.18 -0.36
N GLU A 165 4.29 9.13 -1.56
CA GLU A 165 2.95 8.65 -1.81
C GLU A 165 2.99 7.54 -2.85
N MET A 166 2.21 6.49 -2.58
CA MET A 166 2.10 5.35 -3.46
C MET A 166 0.63 5.10 -3.77
N LYS A 167 0.25 5.19 -5.05
CA LYS A 167 -1.14 5.04 -5.49
C LYS A 167 -1.26 3.96 -6.54
N THR A 168 -2.15 3.01 -6.32
CA THR A 168 -2.42 1.95 -7.31
C THR A 168 -3.90 1.60 -7.46
N ALA A 169 -4.41 1.45 -8.69
CA ALA A 169 -5.79 0.99 -8.83
C ALA A 169 -5.93 -0.51 -8.54
N LYS A 170 -4.97 -1.35 -8.95
CA LYS A 170 -5.01 -2.81 -8.70
C LYS A 170 -3.64 -3.42 -8.44
N GLY A 171 -3.50 -4.06 -7.28
CA GLY A 171 -2.35 -4.88 -6.92
C GLY A 171 -1.14 -4.04 -6.56
N MET A 172 -0.97 -3.79 -5.26
CA MET A 172 0.17 -3.11 -4.68
C MET A 172 0.88 -4.05 -3.70
N ASN A 173 2.20 -4.20 -3.86
CA ASN A 173 3.08 -4.81 -2.87
C ASN A 173 4.15 -3.77 -2.52
N SER A 174 4.24 -3.30 -1.28
CA SER A 174 5.16 -2.22 -0.98
C SER A 174 5.72 -2.19 0.44
N THR A 175 6.92 -1.63 0.55
CA THR A 175 7.57 -1.35 1.82
C THR A 175 7.79 0.15 1.97
N LEU A 176 7.39 0.70 3.11
CA LEU A 176 7.56 2.10 3.46
C LEU A 176 8.22 2.23 4.84
N SER A 177 9.34 2.93 4.91
CA SER A 177 10.20 2.89 6.11
C SER A 177 10.04 4.09 7.07
N GLN A 178 9.36 5.18 6.70
CA GLN A 178 9.43 6.41 7.51
C GLN A 178 8.20 7.32 7.53
N ARG A 179 7.64 7.68 6.38
CA ARG A 179 6.42 8.49 6.30
C ARG A 179 5.80 8.43 4.93
N GLY A 180 4.52 8.13 4.85
CA GLY A 180 3.83 8.30 3.58
C GLY A 180 2.40 7.82 3.55
N GLU A 181 1.82 7.96 2.37
CA GLU A 181 0.44 7.56 2.11
C GLU A 181 0.42 6.43 1.08
N MET A 182 -0.35 5.38 1.36
CA MET A 182 -0.62 4.33 0.38
C MET A 182 -2.10 4.23 0.09
N LYS A 183 -2.49 4.34 -1.18
CA LYS A 183 -3.89 4.28 -1.62
C LYS A 183 -4.05 3.21 -2.68
N THR A 184 -4.88 2.20 -2.40
CA THR A 184 -5.15 1.11 -3.34
C THR A 184 -6.63 0.75 -3.47
N ALA A 185 -7.19 0.76 -4.68
CA ALA A 185 -8.59 0.35 -4.84
C ALA A 185 -8.79 -1.18 -4.65
N LYS A 186 -7.85 -2.02 -5.11
CA LYS A 186 -7.96 -3.48 -4.95
C LYS A 186 -6.62 -4.17 -4.72
N GLY A 187 -6.50 -4.84 -3.57
CA GLY A 187 -5.41 -5.74 -3.22
C GLY A 187 -4.14 -4.99 -2.88
N MET A 188 -3.93 -4.77 -1.59
CA MET A 188 -2.71 -4.19 -1.03
C MET A 188 -2.03 -5.19 -0.10
N ASN A 189 -0.72 -5.35 -0.27
CA ASN A 189 0.17 -6.00 0.68
C ASN A 189 1.26 -5.01 1.08
N SER A 190 1.47 -4.75 2.36
CA SER A 190 2.44 -3.72 2.76
C SER A 190 3.13 -3.92 4.10
N THR A 191 4.39 -3.49 4.16
CA THR A 191 5.15 -3.36 5.40
C THR A 191 5.46 -1.89 5.64
N LEU A 192 5.04 -1.40 6.79
CA LEU A 192 5.09 0.00 7.18
C LEU A 192 5.86 0.13 8.48
N SER A 193 6.76 1.11 8.57
CA SER A 193 7.60 1.26 9.76
C SER A 193 7.18 2.43 10.65
N GLN A 194 6.93 3.61 10.09
CA GLN A 194 6.65 4.80 10.90
C GLN A 194 5.70 5.76 10.17
N ARG A 195 4.74 6.35 10.92
CA ARG A 195 3.92 7.50 10.51
C ARG A 195 3.33 7.37 9.11
N ASP A 196 2.60 6.27 8.90
CA ASP A 196 2.05 5.92 7.60
C ASP A 196 0.51 5.94 7.62
N GLU A 197 -0.09 6.41 6.53
CA GLU A 197 -1.52 6.34 6.31
C GLU A 197 -1.81 5.42 5.14
N THR A 198 -2.74 4.50 5.33
CA THR A 198 -3.04 3.50 4.31
C THR A 198 -4.53 3.30 4.12
N GLU A 199 -4.93 3.32 2.86
CA GLU A 199 -6.33 3.21 2.46
C GLU A 199 -6.50 2.16 1.37
N ALA A 200 -7.43 1.23 1.59
CA ALA A 200 -7.80 0.24 0.59
C ALA A 200 -9.30 0.00 0.47
N THR A 201 -9.86 0.09 -0.74
CA THR A 201 -11.29 -0.21 -0.92
C THR A 201 -11.56 -1.72 -0.73
N LYS A 202 -10.71 -2.59 -1.28
CA LYS A 202 -10.90 -4.04 -1.18
C LYS A 202 -9.59 -4.80 -0.98
N GLY A 203 -9.49 -5.49 0.15
CA GLY A 203 -8.40 -6.40 0.46
C GLY A 203 -7.13 -5.66 0.84
N MET A 204 -6.84 -5.64 2.13
CA MET A 204 -5.65 -5.06 2.72
C MET A 204 -4.97 -6.12 3.59
N ASN A 205 -3.69 -6.35 3.36
CA ASN A 205 -2.82 -7.11 4.26
C ASN A 205 -1.63 -6.23 4.62
N SER A 206 -1.43 -5.91 5.90
CA SER A 206 -0.28 -5.07 6.25
C SER A 206 0.28 -5.33 7.63
N THR A 207 1.56 -5.01 7.78
CA THR A 207 2.24 -4.93 9.06
C THR A 207 2.66 -3.48 9.30
N LEU A 208 2.38 -2.94 10.48
CA LEU A 208 2.77 -1.58 10.88
C LEU A 208 3.52 -1.61 12.21
N SER A 209 4.74 -1.06 12.24
CA SER A 209 5.63 -1.19 13.41
C SER A 209 5.53 -0.05 14.42
N GLN A 210 5.12 1.15 14.01
CA GLN A 210 4.93 2.27 14.93
C GLN A 210 3.56 2.86 14.66
N ARG A 211 3.47 4.16 14.39
CA ARG A 211 2.23 4.93 14.29
C ARG A 211 1.65 4.95 12.88
N GLY A 212 0.34 4.82 12.76
CA GLY A 212 -0.36 5.07 11.51
C GLY A 212 -1.86 4.86 11.54
N GLU A 213 -2.48 5.16 10.41
CA GLU A 213 -3.90 4.91 10.19
C GLU A 213 -4.09 3.91 9.07
N MET A 214 -4.98 2.95 9.30
CA MET A 214 -5.30 1.91 8.34
C MET A 214 -6.81 1.86 8.11
N LYS A 215 -7.23 2.20 6.89
CA LYS A 215 -8.64 2.27 6.50
C LYS A 215 -8.93 1.29 5.37
N ALA A 216 -9.94 0.44 5.56
CA ALA A 216 -10.39 -0.45 4.49
C ALA A 216 -11.91 -0.55 4.38
N THR A 217 -12.49 -0.53 3.17
CA THR A 217 -13.94 -0.77 3.05
C THR A 217 -14.28 -2.25 3.24
N LYS A 218 -13.50 -3.16 2.64
CA LYS A 218 -13.76 -4.60 2.71
C LYS A 218 -12.48 -5.42 2.83
N GLY A 219 -12.38 -6.16 3.92
CA GLY A 219 -11.33 -7.15 4.15
C GLY A 219 -10.02 -6.49 4.55
N MET A 220 -9.69 -6.60 5.82
CA MET A 220 -8.49 -6.08 6.42
C MET A 220 -7.84 -7.17 7.27
N ASN A 221 -6.58 -7.50 6.97
CA ASN A 221 -5.75 -8.36 7.80
C ASN A 221 -4.52 -7.56 8.22
N SER A 222 -4.26 -7.41 9.52
CA SER A 222 -3.14 -6.58 9.93
C SER A 222 -2.52 -6.95 11.27
N THR A 223 -1.21 -6.72 11.37
CA THR A 223 -0.46 -6.83 12.61
C THR A 223 0.17 -5.49 12.92
N LEU A 224 -0.06 -5.00 14.13
CA LEU A 224 0.36 -3.67 14.55
C LEU A 224 1.06 -3.72 15.90
N SER A 225 1.92 -2.72 16.12
CA SER A 225 2.59 -2.57 17.39
C SER A 225 2.22 -1.31 18.18
N GLN A 226 2.15 -0.07 17.66
CA GLN A 226 2.07 1.10 18.55
C GLN A 226 1.33 2.33 17.98
N ARG A 227 0.28 2.79 18.65
CA ARG A 227 -0.43 4.06 18.38
C ARG A 227 -1.05 4.10 17.00
N ASP A 228 -1.98 3.17 16.79
CA ASP A 228 -2.58 2.89 15.50
C ASP A 228 -4.10 2.91 15.54
N GLU A 229 -4.68 3.47 14.48
CA GLU A 229 -6.13 3.42 14.25
C GLU A 229 -6.46 2.51 13.07
N MET A 230 -7.39 1.59 13.29
CA MET A 230 -7.90 0.68 12.27
C MET A 230 -9.39 0.87 12.09
N LYS A 231 -9.81 1.14 10.85
CA LYS A 231 -11.22 1.31 10.50
C LYS A 231 -11.58 0.41 9.32
N THR A 232 -12.53 -0.49 9.52
CA THR A 232 -13.14 -1.24 8.41
C THR A 232 -14.66 -1.24 8.39
N ALA A 233 -15.26 -1.16 7.21
CA ALA A 233 -16.71 -1.39 7.10
C ALA A 233 -17.05 -2.88 7.19
N ARG A 234 -16.22 -3.78 6.65
CA ARG A 234 -16.51 -5.21 6.66
C ARG A 234 -15.29 -6.11 6.68
N GLY A 235 -15.21 -6.96 7.71
CA GLY A 235 -14.25 -8.05 7.82
C GLY A 235 -12.87 -7.56 8.23
N MET A 236 -12.68 -7.47 9.54
CA MET A 236 -11.40 -7.17 10.17
C MET A 236 -10.83 -8.43 10.81
N ASN A 237 -9.55 -8.71 10.55
CA ASN A 237 -8.75 -9.68 11.28
C ASN A 237 -7.46 -8.97 11.74
N SER A 238 -7.24 -8.79 13.03
CA SER A 238 -6.15 -7.91 13.48
C SER A 238 -5.54 -8.29 14.81
N THR A 239 -4.23 -8.16 14.92
CA THR A 239 -3.49 -8.32 16.16
C THR A 239 -2.77 -7.03 16.49
N LEU A 240 -2.90 -6.58 17.73
CA LEU A 240 -2.29 -5.38 18.23
C LEU A 240 -1.56 -5.68 19.55
N THR A 241 -0.27 -5.32 19.60
CA THR A 241 0.67 -5.86 20.60
C THR A 241 1.15 -4.86 21.67
N GLN A 242 1.00 -3.55 21.49
CA GLN A 242 1.51 -2.58 22.48
C GLN A 242 0.49 -1.50 22.89
N ARG A 243 1.02 -0.36 23.35
CA ARG A 243 0.44 0.52 24.35
C ARG A 243 0.06 1.88 23.73
N ASP A 244 -1.05 2.40 24.24
CA ASP A 244 -1.59 3.76 24.14
C ASP A 244 -2.48 4.07 22.92
N GLU A 245 -3.72 4.44 23.22
CA GLU A 245 -4.71 5.08 22.31
C GLU A 245 -5.08 4.31 21.04
N ASP A 246 -4.75 3.03 20.97
CA ASP A 246 -5.11 2.23 19.81
C ASP A 246 -6.62 2.02 19.70
N GLU A 247 -7.18 2.20 18.51
CA GLU A 247 -8.60 2.02 18.26
C GLU A 247 -8.85 1.13 17.04
N MET A 248 -9.61 0.06 17.26
CA MET A 248 -10.07 -0.85 16.22
C MET A 248 -11.59 -0.74 16.04
N LYS A 249 -12.03 -0.32 14.86
CA LYS A 249 -13.43 -0.08 14.51
C LYS A 249 -13.87 -0.92 13.32
N ALA A 250 -14.94 -1.70 13.49
CA ALA A 250 -15.53 -2.50 12.42
C ALA A 250 -17.06 -2.37 12.35
N THR A 251 -17.66 -2.05 11.21
CA THR A 251 -19.14 -2.08 11.12
C THR A 251 -19.67 -3.52 11.14
N LYS A 252 -19.02 -4.45 10.43
CA LYS A 252 -19.45 -5.85 10.36
C LYS A 252 -18.28 -6.83 10.34
N GLY A 253 -18.24 -7.69 11.35
CA GLY A 253 -17.27 -8.78 11.47
C GLY A 253 -15.90 -8.27 11.89
N MET A 254 -15.57 -8.48 13.14
CA MET A 254 -14.27 -8.21 13.75
C MET A 254 -13.75 -9.49 14.41
N ASN A 255 -12.54 -9.88 14.06
CA ASN A 255 -11.78 -10.90 14.77
C ASN A 255 -10.45 -10.28 15.21
N SER A 256 -10.28 -10.02 16.50
CA SER A 256 -9.15 -9.19 16.94
C SER A 256 -8.55 -9.63 18.26
N THR A 257 -7.23 -9.48 18.38
CA THR A 257 -6.49 -9.69 19.62
C THR A 257 -5.79 -8.40 20.00
N LEU A 258 -6.00 -7.97 21.25
CA LEU A 258 -5.36 -6.81 21.84
C LEU A 258 -4.60 -7.24 23.10
N SER A 259 -3.28 -7.12 23.08
CA SER A 259 -2.42 -7.63 24.15
C SER A 259 -2.21 -6.66 25.32
N GLN A 260 -2.34 -5.34 25.10
CA GLN A 260 -2.09 -4.33 26.14
C GLN A 260 -3.26 -3.36 26.33
N ARG A 261 -3.29 -2.20 25.66
CA ARG A 261 -4.29 -1.15 25.90
C ARG A 261 -4.91 -0.67 24.60
N GLY A 262 -6.24 -0.52 24.58
CA GLY A 262 -6.94 0.06 23.44
C GLY A 262 -8.46 -0.13 23.49
N GLU A 263 -9.11 0.29 22.40
CA GLU A 263 -10.55 0.19 22.25
C GLU A 263 -10.91 -0.66 21.03
N MET A 264 -11.91 -1.52 21.19
CA MET A 264 -12.44 -2.34 20.11
C MET A 264 -13.94 -2.14 19.97
N LYS A 265 -14.38 -1.63 18.82
CA LYS A 265 -15.78 -1.29 18.57
C LYS A 265 -16.30 -2.00 17.33
N ALA A 266 -17.39 -2.75 17.48
CA ALA A 266 -18.05 -3.42 16.36
C ALA A 266 -19.57 -3.22 16.33
N SER A 267 -20.17 -2.85 15.20
CA SER A 267 -21.65 -2.79 15.15
C SER A 267 -22.29 -4.19 15.09
N LYS A 268 -21.67 -5.14 14.36
CA LYS A 268 -22.22 -6.49 14.23
C LYS A 268 -21.14 -7.56 14.11
N GLY A 269 -21.12 -8.50 15.06
CA GLY A 269 -20.22 -9.64 15.08
C GLY A 269 -18.82 -9.24 15.50
N MET A 270 -18.53 -9.44 16.76
CA MET A 270 -17.21 -9.26 17.36
C MET A 270 -16.76 -10.59 17.95
N ASN A 271 -15.56 -11.04 17.61
CA ASN A 271 -14.85 -12.09 18.29
C ASN A 271 -13.51 -11.52 18.70
N SER A 272 -13.24 -11.34 19.99
CA SER A 272 -12.02 -10.65 20.39
C SER A 272 -11.45 -11.09 21.73
N THR A 273 -10.13 -11.02 21.82
CA THR A 273 -9.37 -11.32 23.04
C THR A 273 -8.68 -10.06 23.51
N LEU A 274 -8.86 -9.72 24.78
CA LEU A 274 -8.20 -8.62 25.45
C LEU A 274 -7.39 -9.16 26.63
N SER A 275 -6.06 -8.96 26.60
CA SER A 275 -5.19 -9.56 27.62
C SER A 275 -4.97 -8.66 28.85
N GLN A 276 -4.99 -7.34 28.68
CA GLN A 276 -4.81 -6.37 29.77
C GLN A 276 -6.01 -5.41 29.82
N ARG A 277 -5.85 -4.13 29.44
CA ARG A 277 -6.83 -3.05 29.67
C ARG A 277 -7.51 -2.60 28.38
N GLY A 278 -8.78 -2.24 28.41
CA GLY A 278 -9.45 -1.66 27.26
C GLY A 278 -10.97 -1.73 27.29
N GLU A 279 -11.59 -1.02 26.35
CA GLU A 279 -13.03 -1.08 26.14
C GLU A 279 -13.39 -1.97 24.95
N MET A 280 -14.43 -2.77 25.12
CA MET A 280 -14.98 -3.58 24.04
C MET A 280 -16.47 -3.31 23.90
N LYS A 281 -16.89 -2.73 22.78
CA LYS A 281 -18.29 -2.36 22.55
C LYS A 281 -18.83 -3.02 21.29
N ALA A 282 -19.93 -3.77 21.42
CA ALA A 282 -20.58 -4.43 20.31
C ALA A 282 -22.10 -4.24 20.29
N ALA A 283 -22.67 -3.69 19.22
CA ALA A 283 -24.13 -3.56 19.19
C ALA A 283 -24.82 -4.94 19.07
N LYS A 284 -24.34 -5.86 18.21
CA LYS A 284 -24.95 -7.18 18.06
C LYS A 284 -23.94 -8.30 17.89
N GLY A 285 -23.98 -9.28 18.79
CA GLY A 285 -23.20 -10.50 18.72
C GLY A 285 -21.74 -10.26 19.09
N MET A 286 -21.41 -10.61 20.33
CA MET A 286 -20.08 -10.48 20.89
C MET A 286 -19.63 -11.80 21.49
N ASN A 287 -18.42 -12.22 21.13
CA ASN A 287 -17.68 -13.27 21.81
C ASN A 287 -16.36 -12.66 22.31
N SER A 288 -16.13 -12.68 23.63
CA SER A 288 -14.96 -12.04 24.21
C SER A 288 -14.24 -12.90 25.24
N THR A 289 -12.92 -12.79 25.28
CA THR A 289 -12.09 -13.35 26.34
C THR A 289 -11.26 -12.23 26.96
N LEU A 290 -11.34 -12.06 28.28
CA LEU A 290 -10.67 -10.99 29.02
C LEU A 290 -9.77 -11.57 30.12
N SER A 291 -8.48 -11.22 30.10
CA SER A 291 -7.50 -11.84 31.00
C SER A 291 -7.04 -11.02 32.22
N GLN A 292 -6.89 -9.68 32.25
CA GLN A 292 -6.50 -8.93 33.49
C GLN A 292 -6.79 -7.40 33.57
N ARG A 293 -7.44 -7.00 34.69
CA ARG A 293 -7.26 -5.82 35.59
C ARG A 293 -7.68 -4.38 35.17
N ASP A 294 -8.59 -3.84 36.00
CA ASP A 294 -8.96 -2.44 36.36
C ASP A 294 -9.66 -1.55 35.31
N GLU A 295 -10.96 -1.32 35.54
CA GLU A 295 -11.86 -0.38 34.85
C GLU A 295 -12.09 -0.65 33.37
N ASP A 296 -12.21 -1.91 32.99
CA ASP A 296 -12.59 -2.30 31.63
C ASP A 296 -14.12 -2.36 31.51
N GLU A 297 -14.67 -1.53 30.62
CA GLU A 297 -16.08 -1.58 30.25
C GLU A 297 -16.25 -2.41 28.97
N THR A 298 -16.97 -3.53 29.12
CA THR A 298 -17.34 -4.39 28.00
C THR A 298 -18.86 -4.36 27.85
N GLU A 299 -19.35 -3.83 26.72
CA GLU A 299 -20.79 -3.61 26.50
C GLU A 299 -21.31 -4.29 25.24
N ALA A 300 -22.43 -4.99 25.36
CA ALA A 300 -23.17 -5.51 24.22
C ALA A 300 -24.69 -5.29 24.29
N THR A 301 -25.30 -4.72 23.24
CA THR A 301 -26.77 -4.52 23.29
C THR A 301 -27.55 -5.82 23.05
N LYS A 302 -27.03 -6.75 22.23
CA LYS A 302 -27.70 -8.02 21.96
C LYS A 302 -26.73 -9.17 21.70
N GLY A 303 -26.77 -10.17 22.58
CA GLY A 303 -26.04 -11.43 22.46
C GLY A 303 -24.57 -11.25 22.81
N MET A 304 -24.21 -11.67 24.01
CA MET A 304 -22.86 -11.65 24.54
C MET A 304 -22.48 -13.02 25.07
N ASN A 305 -21.32 -13.53 24.65
CA ASN A 305 -20.65 -14.67 25.26
C ASN A 305 -19.27 -14.21 25.74
N SER A 306 -18.97 -14.39 27.02
CA SER A 306 -17.74 -13.84 27.59
C SER A 306 -17.08 -14.79 28.58
N THR A 307 -15.77 -14.88 28.51
CA THR A 307 -14.94 -15.55 29.53
C THR A 307 -14.05 -14.53 30.20
N LEU A 308 -14.13 -14.44 31.52
CA LEU A 308 -13.47 -13.42 32.32
C LEU A 308 -12.60 -14.08 33.38
N SER A 309 -11.34 -13.65 33.44
CA SER A 309 -10.40 -14.14 34.45
C SER A 309 -10.44 -13.30 35.74
N GLN A 310 -10.23 -11.97 35.66
CA GLN A 310 -10.09 -11.11 36.86
C GLN A 310 -10.58 -9.66 36.65
N ARG A 311 -11.37 -9.15 37.61
CA ARG A 311 -11.77 -7.75 37.87
C ARG A 311 -12.28 -6.95 36.66
N ASN A 312 -13.37 -7.42 36.04
CA ASN A 312 -13.96 -6.80 34.85
C ASN A 312 -15.44 -6.43 35.07
N GLU A 313 -15.93 -5.43 34.32
CA GLU A 313 -17.35 -5.11 34.22
C GLU A 313 -17.90 -5.51 32.84
N ILE A 314 -18.94 -6.33 32.82
CA ILE A 314 -19.68 -6.64 31.60
C ILE A 314 -21.13 -6.19 31.71
N LYS A 315 -21.61 -5.52 30.66
CA LYS A 315 -22.98 -5.02 30.55
C LYS A 315 -23.61 -5.56 29.27
N ALA A 316 -24.76 -6.19 29.40
CA ALA A 316 -25.54 -6.66 28.26
C ALA A 316 -27.01 -6.26 28.34
N THR A 317 -27.60 -5.70 27.27
CA THR A 317 -29.05 -5.44 27.32
C THR A 317 -29.83 -6.75 27.18
N LYS A 318 -29.56 -7.56 26.15
CA LYS A 318 -30.33 -8.80 25.89
C LYS A 318 -29.42 -9.99 25.60
N GLY A 319 -29.53 -11.03 26.42
CA GLY A 319 -28.87 -12.31 26.23
C GLY A 319 -27.38 -12.25 26.55
N MET A 320 -27.01 -12.72 27.74
CA MET A 320 -25.64 -12.84 28.22
C MET A 320 -25.37 -14.28 28.66
N ASN A 321 -24.30 -14.87 28.16
CA ASN A 321 -23.71 -16.09 28.69
C ASN A 321 -22.29 -15.77 29.15
N SER A 322 -21.94 -16.03 30.40
CA SER A 322 -20.64 -15.61 30.92
C SER A 322 -20.04 -16.59 31.93
N THR A 323 -18.73 -16.80 31.81
CA THR A 323 -17.95 -17.55 32.79
C THR A 323 -16.98 -16.60 33.47
N LEU A 324 -17.03 -16.55 34.80
CA LEU A 324 -16.19 -15.69 35.62
C LEU A 324 -15.31 -16.54 36.55
N SER A 325 -13.99 -16.40 36.43
CA SER A 325 -13.05 -17.17 37.24
C SER A 325 -12.80 -16.59 38.63
N GLN A 326 -12.84 -15.26 38.79
CA GLN A 326 -12.55 -14.56 40.05
C GLN A 326 -13.56 -13.45 40.34
N ARG A 327 -13.14 -12.18 40.32
CA ARG A 327 -13.92 -10.99 40.70
C ARG A 327 -14.45 -10.24 39.49
N GLY A 328 -15.66 -9.69 39.53
CA GLY A 328 -16.21 -8.85 38.45
C GLY A 328 -17.69 -8.54 38.62
N GLU A 329 -18.18 -7.51 37.92
CA GLU A 329 -19.61 -7.19 37.87
C GLU A 329 -20.21 -7.64 36.54
N MET A 330 -21.38 -8.29 36.64
CA MET A 330 -22.14 -8.76 35.51
C MET A 330 -23.55 -8.17 35.57
N LYS A 331 -23.91 -7.35 34.59
CA LYS A 331 -25.22 -6.70 34.53
C LYS A 331 -25.92 -7.05 33.22
N ALA A 332 -27.10 -7.64 33.32
CA ALA A 332 -27.95 -7.91 32.16
C ALA A 332 -29.40 -7.48 32.38
N THR A 333 -30.01 -6.80 31.40
CA THR A 333 -31.42 -6.38 31.54
C THR A 333 -32.41 -7.50 31.21
N LYS A 334 -32.03 -8.47 30.36
CA LYS A 334 -32.90 -9.61 30.02
C LYS A 334 -32.08 -10.83 29.57
N GLY A 335 -32.25 -11.94 30.27
CA GLY A 335 -31.67 -13.23 29.94
C GLY A 335 -30.18 -13.29 30.21
N MET A 336 -29.83 -13.81 31.39
CA MET A 336 -28.46 -14.01 31.85
C MET A 336 -28.28 -15.48 32.25
N ASN A 337 -27.21 -16.09 31.76
CA ASN A 337 -26.70 -17.36 32.25
C ASN A 337 -25.24 -17.17 32.63
N SER A 338 -24.87 -17.48 33.88
CA SER A 338 -23.52 -17.22 34.36
C SER A 338 -23.00 -18.33 35.26
N THR A 339 -21.72 -18.65 35.10
CA THR A 339 -21.00 -19.60 35.95
C THR A 339 -19.87 -18.86 36.67
N LEU A 340 -19.82 -18.95 38.00
CA LEU A 340 -18.76 -18.37 38.83
C LEU A 340 -17.88 -19.48 39.42
N SER A 341 -16.55 -19.32 39.36
CA SER A 341 -15.63 -20.22 40.05
C SER A 341 -15.39 -19.85 41.51
N GLN A 342 -15.42 -18.57 41.91
CA GLN A 342 -15.29 -18.14 43.32
C GLN A 342 -16.08 -16.83 43.61
N ARG A 343 -16.54 -16.73 44.87
CA ARG A 343 -17.48 -15.77 45.50
C ARG A 343 -17.44 -14.32 44.96
N ASP A 344 -18.58 -13.81 44.47
CA ASP A 344 -19.01 -12.39 44.54
C ASP A 344 -20.50 -12.22 44.08
N GLU A 345 -21.10 -11.08 44.46
CA GLU A 345 -22.53 -10.74 44.38
C GLU A 345 -23.11 -10.65 42.95
N MET A 346 -24.22 -11.35 42.70
CA MET A 346 -25.05 -11.18 41.49
C MET A 346 -26.26 -10.30 41.81
N GLN A 347 -26.49 -9.25 41.01
CA GLN A 347 -27.77 -8.53 41.01
C GLN A 347 -28.57 -8.89 39.75
N PRO A 348 -29.50 -9.87 39.83
CA PRO A 348 -30.49 -10.08 38.78
C PRO A 348 -31.40 -8.85 38.66
N SER A 349 -32.03 -8.67 37.50
CA SER A 349 -32.96 -7.56 37.28
C SER A 349 -34.19 -7.71 38.19
N LYS A 350 -34.75 -6.59 38.67
CA LYS A 350 -35.98 -6.60 39.52
C LYS A 350 -37.14 -7.35 38.87
N GLU A 351 -37.22 -7.43 37.53
CA GLU A 351 -38.24 -8.20 36.81
C GLU A 351 -38.09 -9.72 36.97
N ASP A 352 -36.86 -10.23 37.10
CA ASP A 352 -36.61 -11.66 37.33
C ASP A 352 -36.91 -12.03 38.80
N GLU A 353 -36.68 -11.10 39.73
CA GLU A 353 -37.03 -11.22 41.15
C GLU A 353 -38.56 -11.20 41.36
N GLU A 354 -39.28 -10.32 40.67
CA GLU A 354 -40.75 -10.26 40.67
C GLU A 354 -41.38 -11.51 40.03
N LYS A 355 -40.80 -12.04 38.95
CA LYS A 355 -41.30 -13.28 38.34
C LYS A 355 -41.02 -14.52 39.17
N ALA A 356 -39.88 -14.58 39.84
CA ALA A 356 -39.55 -15.68 40.75
C ALA A 356 -40.47 -15.68 41.97
N THR A 357 -40.77 -14.50 42.54
CA THR A 357 -41.71 -14.36 43.66
C THR A 357 -43.16 -14.65 43.24
N GLN A 358 -43.59 -14.17 42.07
CA GLN A 358 -44.92 -14.50 41.53
C GLN A 358 -45.08 -16.00 41.22
N ALA A 359 -44.03 -16.65 40.68
CA ALA A 359 -44.05 -18.08 40.42
C ALA A 359 -44.09 -18.92 41.71
N LEU A 360 -43.45 -18.46 42.79
CA LEU A 360 -43.53 -19.09 44.11
C LEU A 360 -44.92 -18.92 44.75
N GLU A 361 -45.54 -17.73 44.63
CA GLU A 361 -46.91 -17.50 45.08
C GLU A 361 -47.94 -18.35 44.32
N ASP A 362 -47.80 -18.47 43.00
CA ASP A 362 -48.71 -19.26 42.18
C ASP A 362 -48.52 -20.77 42.43
N SER A 363 -47.29 -21.20 42.75
CA SER A 363 -47.00 -22.58 43.18
C SER A 363 -47.61 -22.92 44.54
N ALA A 364 -47.64 -21.95 45.48
CA ALA A 364 -48.23 -22.13 46.80
C ALA A 364 -49.77 -22.22 46.77
N LYS A 365 -50.42 -21.62 45.76
CA LYS A 365 -51.88 -21.69 45.55
C LYS A 365 -52.35 -23.02 44.92
N LEU A 366 -51.42 -23.86 44.45
CA LEU A 366 -51.71 -25.09 43.70
C LEU A 366 -51.66 -26.38 44.53
N VAL A 367 -51.51 -26.31 45.86
CA VAL A 367 -51.68 -27.49 46.73
C VAL A 367 -53.18 -27.84 46.79
N PRO A 368 -53.64 -28.96 46.18
CA PRO A 368 -55.02 -29.37 46.34
C PRO A 368 -55.16 -29.94 47.75
N SER A 369 -56.02 -29.34 48.55
CA SER A 369 -56.54 -29.96 49.77
C SER A 369 -57.29 -31.23 49.38
N LYS A 370 -56.61 -32.38 49.40
CA LYS A 370 -57.26 -33.69 49.38
C LYS A 370 -57.73 -33.98 50.80
N ARG A 371 -59.03 -33.87 51.01
CA ARG A 371 -59.75 -34.60 52.06
C ARG A 371 -59.93 -36.06 51.65
#